data_AF-A0A142JMB4-F1
#
_entry.id   AF-A0A142JMB4-F1
#
_cell.length_a   1.000
_cell.length_b   1.000
_cell.length_c   1.000
_cell.angle_alpha   90.00
_cell.angle_beta   90.00
_cell.angle_gamma   90.00
#
_symmetry.space_group_name_H-M   'P 1'
#
loop_
_entity.id
_entity.type
_entity.pdbx_description
1 polymer ?
#
loop_
_entity_poly.entity_id
_entity_poly.type
_entity_poly.pdbx_seq_one_letter_code
_entity_poly.pdbx_strand_id
1 'polypeptide(L)' 'MPGKNIHVLPAGDQGWAVAVEGTDGATTHYPSQEEAIAAGTEKAKQDKVELLIHGRDGQ' A
#
# COMPACT_ATOMS: atom_id res chain seq x y z
N MET A 1 10.14 -17.59 -1.53
CA MET A 1 9.72 -16.69 -0.43
C MET A 1 8.53 -15.91 -0.95
N PRO A 2 7.41 -15.81 -0.23
CA PRO A 2 6.30 -14.96 -0.70
C PRO A 2 6.86 -13.54 -0.93
N GLY A 3 6.48 -12.94 -2.05
CA GLY A 3 6.94 -11.61 -2.44
C GLY A 3 6.56 -10.59 -1.39
N LYS A 4 7.39 -9.55 -1.21
CA LYS A 4 7.07 -8.43 -0.31
C LYS A 4 6.40 -7.33 -1.12
N ASN A 5 5.25 -7.60 -1.73
CA ASN A 5 4.58 -6.59 -2.53
C ASN A 5 4.05 -5.45 -1.65
N ILE A 6 3.92 -4.28 -2.24
CA ILE A 6 3.33 -3.12 -1.58
C ILE A 6 1.89 -3.00 -2.06
N HIS A 7 0.96 -2.91 -1.11
CA HIS A 7 -0.46 -2.78 -1.39
C HIS A 7 -0.95 -1.39 -1.00
N VAL A 8 -1.71 -0.74 -1.86
CA VAL A 8 -2.47 0.48 -1.57
C VAL A 8 -3.93 0.08 -1.43
N LEU A 9 -4.49 0.22 -0.24
CA LEU A 9 -5.81 -0.30 0.14
C LEU A 9 -6.68 0.86 0.65
N PRO A 10 -8.00 0.86 0.40
CA PRO A 10 -8.90 1.76 1.13
C PRO A 10 -8.91 1.37 2.63
N ALA A 11 -8.87 2.37 3.51
CA ALA A 11 -8.82 2.21 4.97
C ALA A 11 -10.04 2.82 5.67
N GLY A 12 -11.20 2.82 5.01
CA GLY A 12 -12.44 3.39 5.54
C GLY A 12 -12.30 4.86 5.94
N ASP A 13 -12.68 5.20 7.17
CA ASP A 13 -12.60 6.57 7.72
C ASP A 13 -11.16 7.10 7.83
N GLN A 14 -10.14 6.23 7.75
CA GLN A 14 -8.73 6.63 7.78
C GLN A 14 -8.17 6.98 6.39
N GLY A 15 -9.01 6.92 5.35
CA GLY A 15 -8.62 7.23 3.97
C GLY A 15 -8.04 6.02 3.25
N TRP A 16 -6.72 6.01 3.07
CA TRP A 16 -5.98 5.03 2.30
C TRP A 16 -4.78 4.50 3.07
N ALA A 17 -4.45 3.24 2.90
CA ALA A 17 -3.39 2.54 3.60
C ALA A 17 -2.37 1.98 2.62
N VAL A 18 -1.09 2.07 2.97
CA VAL A 18 0.01 1.39 2.29
C VAL A 18 0.48 0.24 3.20
N ALA A 19 0.30 -0.99 2.75
CA ALA A 19 0.66 -2.20 3.49
C ALA A 19 1.79 -2.97 2.77
N VAL A 20 2.75 -3.49 3.54
CA VAL A 20 3.83 -4.32 3.01
C VAL A 20 3.53 -5.79 3.27
N GLU A 21 3.38 -6.57 2.19
CA GLU A 21 3.12 -8.00 2.24
C GLU A 21 4.24 -8.75 2.98
N GLY A 22 3.87 -9.71 3.84
CA GLY A 22 4.82 -10.53 4.58
C GLY A 22 5.56 -9.80 5.71
N THR A 23 5.12 -8.60 6.09
CA THR A 23 5.53 -7.92 7.34
C THR A 23 4.43 -8.05 8.39
N ASP A 24 4.79 -7.91 9.67
CA ASP A 24 3.88 -8.00 10.84
C ASP A 24 2.86 -6.84 10.93
N GLY A 25 2.39 -6.32 9.79
CA GLY A 25 1.37 -5.27 9.73
C GLY A 25 1.92 -3.85 9.71
N ALA A 26 3.08 -3.62 9.09
CA ALA A 26 3.52 -2.24 8.82
C ALA A 26 2.56 -1.62 7.79
N THR A 27 1.60 -0.82 8.29
CA THR A 27 0.59 -0.13 7.49
C THR A 27 0.60 1.35 7.79
N THR A 28 0.83 2.16 6.77
CA THR A 28 0.83 3.63 6.89
C THR A 28 -0.43 4.18 6.26
N HIS A 29 -1.13 5.08 6.97
CA HIS A 29 -2.37 5.69 6.52
C HIS A 29 -2.15 7.08 5.92
N TYR A 30 -2.93 7.41 4.90
CA TYR A 30 -2.90 8.64 4.13
C TYR A 30 -4.35 9.13 3.90
N PRO A 31 -4.59 10.45 3.93
CA PRO A 31 -5.94 10.98 3.76
C PRO A 31 -6.46 10.85 2.32
N SER A 32 -5.58 10.71 1.32
CA SER A 32 -5.96 10.55 -0.08
C SER A 32 -5.31 9.34 -0.77
N GLN A 33 -5.96 8.86 -1.83
CA GLN A 33 -5.45 7.77 -2.66
C GLN A 33 -4.14 8.15 -3.34
N GLU A 34 -4.07 9.39 -3.81
CA GLU A 34 -2.91 9.91 -4.54
C GLU A 34 -1.66 9.90 -3.65
N GLU A 35 -1.79 10.35 -2.39
CA GLU A 35 -0.70 10.31 -1.42
C GLU A 35 -0.25 8.88 -1.10
N ALA A 36 -1.20 7.95 -0.94
CA ALA A 36 -0.89 6.55 -0.70
C ALA A 36 -0.20 5.90 -1.91
N ILE A 37 -0.63 6.20 -3.13
CA ILE A 37 0.01 5.73 -4.36
C ILE A 37 1.42 6.29 -4.48
N ALA A 38 1.62 7.58 -4.21
CA ALA A 38 2.94 8.19 -4.27
C ALA A 38 3.91 7.54 -3.27
N ALA A 39 3.48 7.37 -2.02
CA ALA A 39 4.28 6.71 -0.97
C ALA A 39 4.55 5.23 -1.29
N GLY A 40 3.51 4.50 -1.72
CA GLY A 40 3.62 3.09 -2.11
C GLY A 40 4.55 2.89 -3.30
N THR A 41 4.53 3.79 -4.29
CA THR A 41 5.42 3.77 -5.46
C THR A 41 6.88 3.93 -5.05
N GLU A 42 7.19 4.91 -4.20
CA GLU A 42 8.56 5.12 -3.72
C GLU A 42 9.05 3.91 -2.91
N LYS A 43 8.18 3.33 -2.07
CA LYS A 43 8.51 2.14 -1.29
C LYS A 43 8.74 0.91 -2.18
N ALA A 44 7.89 0.70 -3.18
CA ALA A 44 8.01 -0.41 -4.13
C ALA A 44 9.31 -0.32 -4.95
N LYS A 45 9.73 0.90 -5.35
CA LYS A 45 11.02 1.13 -6.01
C LYS A 45 12.21 0.82 -5.09
N GLN A 46 12.16 1.26 -3.84
CA GLN A 46 13.22 1.02 -2.85
C GLN A 46 13.40 -0.47 -2.57
N ASP A 47 12.28 -1.17 -2.38
CA ASP A 47 12.27 -2.58 -2.02
C ASP A 47 12.37 -3.51 -3.25
N LYS A 48 12.27 -2.95 -4.47
CA LYS A 48 12.29 -3.63 -5.78
C LYS A 48 11.20 -4.70 -5.92
N VAL A 49 9.99 -4.30 -5.60
CA VAL A 49 8.79 -5.14 -5.55
C VAL A 49 7.66 -4.48 -6.33
N GLU A 50 6.58 -5.20 -6.56
CA GLU A 50 5.43 -4.66 -7.27
C GLU A 50 4.56 -3.80 -6.33
N LEU A 51 3.92 -2.78 -6.92
CA LEU A 51 2.88 -1.99 -6.28
C LEU A 51 1.52 -2.48 -6.78
N LEU A 52 0.67 -2.90 -5.86
CA LEU A 52 -0.70 -3.31 -6.11
C LEU A 52 -1.64 -2.25 -5.55
N ILE A 53 -2.46 -1.65 -6.39
CA ILE A 53 -3.39 -0.59 -6.01
C ILE A 53 -4.80 -1.16 -6.08
N HIS A 54 -5.46 -1.22 -4.92
CA HIS A 54 -6.81 -1.75 -4.81
C HIS A 54 -7.85 -0.63 -4.91
N GLY A 55 -8.98 -0.93 -5.56
CA GLY A 55 -10.12 -0.02 -5.61
C GLY A 55 -10.81 0.14 -4.26
N ARG A 56 -11.87 0.96 -4.20
CA ARG A 56 -12.72 1.08 -2.99
C ARG A 56 -13.43 -0.23 -2.61
N ASP A 57 -13.49 -1.18 -3.53
CA ASP A 57 -13.97 -2.54 -3.33
C ASP A 57 -12.90 -3.48 -2.75
N GLY A 58 -11.67 -3.00 -2.54
CA GLY A 58 -10.59 -3.74 -1.91
C GLY A 58 -9.98 -4.85 -2.79
N GLN A 59 -10.30 -4.86 -4.09
CA GLN A 59 -9.72 -5.76 -5.08
C GLN A 59 -8.69 -5.05 -5.95
#